data_AF-A0A2W2EPR5-F1
#
_entry.id   AF-A0A2W2EPR5-F1
#
_cell.length_a   1.000
_cell.length_b   1.000
_cell.length_c   1.000
_cell.angle_alpha   90.00
_cell.angle_beta   90.00
_cell.angle_gamma   90.00
#
_symmetry.space_group_name_H-M   'P 1'
#
loop_
_entity.id
_entity.type
_entity.pdbx_description
1 polymer ?
#
loop_
_entity_poly.entity_id
_entity_poly.type
_entity_poly.pdbx_seq_one_letter_code
_entity_poly.pdbx_strand_id
1 'polypeptide(L)'
;MDYRRGVVTGESVWRAILLYGANSATYKFAFGATLLEAAATGRNHVTLEELAPRYAELLCEALQRQPRQGTSARSKFLDTCRAFNAGELDRDMLHRRTVQLGFSNVVDAFPKLGGDQAPLSYYEDQRRNSAAPGLVLRDELLELAGSVHAQDLDAETAARWRLVETAWATGISDGVLGPSLVYDPDQQALVLQSKQRRRSVTGVVAALNGYQDGRCAYCNELMTQNVGSGPIVEHVLPWKLLTRLWRGPDVDAIWNLVLACWSCNNAKGGRAPHETWMPWLEQRNNDLIESRHPLREVLMAQTGATTAERHDTLKLAYRRATELLPTVWTPPVAGHRA
;
A
#
# COMPACT_ATOMS: atom_id res chain seq x y z
N MET A 1 -5.19 11.24 -8.80
CA MET A 1 -5.26 10.46 -10.05
C MET A 1 -5.38 9.00 -9.69
N ASP A 2 -6.24 8.34 -10.42
CA ASP A 2 -7.04 7.16 -10.07
C ASP A 2 -6.73 6.13 -11.17
N TYR A 3 -7.37 4.96 -11.22
CA TYR A 3 -7.45 4.10 -12.44
C TYR A 3 -7.85 4.85 -13.75
N ARG A 4 -8.14 6.17 -13.70
CA ARG A 4 -8.65 7.05 -14.75
C ARG A 4 -7.64 7.54 -15.81
N ARG A 5 -6.33 7.28 -15.71
CA ARG A 5 -5.35 7.88 -16.67
C ARG A 5 -4.24 6.93 -17.17
N GLY A 6 -4.38 5.63 -16.92
CA GLY A 6 -3.51 4.57 -17.45
C GLY A 6 -4.32 3.39 -18.01
N VAL A 7 -3.66 2.27 -18.33
CA VAL A 7 -4.35 1.03 -18.71
C VAL A 7 -5.03 0.46 -17.47
N VAL A 8 -6.35 0.35 -17.49
CA VAL A 8 -7.11 -0.31 -16.42
C VAL A 8 -6.86 -1.82 -16.52
N THR A 9 -6.00 -2.33 -15.65
CA THR A 9 -5.71 -3.77 -15.50
C THR A 9 -6.40 -4.33 -14.26
N GLY A 10 -6.61 -5.65 -14.22
CA GLY A 10 -7.08 -6.33 -13.01
C GLY A 10 -6.19 -6.07 -11.80
N GLU A 11 -4.88 -5.92 -11.97
CA GLU A 11 -3.98 -5.60 -10.85
C GLU A 11 -4.16 -4.17 -10.35
N SER A 12 -4.27 -3.20 -11.26
CA SER A 12 -4.42 -1.78 -10.90
C SER A 12 -5.71 -1.51 -10.12
N VAL A 13 -6.81 -2.19 -10.49
CA VAL A 13 -8.11 -2.08 -9.79
C VAL A 13 -8.05 -2.78 -8.43
N TRP A 14 -7.34 -3.89 -8.31
CA TRP A 14 -7.18 -4.62 -7.04
C TRP A 14 -6.38 -3.80 -6.03
N ARG A 15 -5.22 -3.29 -6.48
CA ARG A 15 -4.43 -2.30 -5.73
C ARG A 15 -5.32 -1.14 -5.32
N ALA A 16 -6.16 -0.64 -6.22
CA ALA A 16 -7.04 0.45 -5.89
C ALA A 16 -8.04 0.10 -4.78
N ILE A 17 -8.68 -1.06 -4.81
CA ILE A 17 -9.63 -1.49 -3.77
C ILE A 17 -8.96 -1.52 -2.39
N LEU A 18 -7.76 -2.10 -2.32
CA LEU A 18 -7.02 -2.20 -1.07
C LEU A 18 -6.49 -0.85 -0.59
N LEU A 19 -6.05 0.02 -1.50
CA LEU A 19 -5.47 1.32 -1.18
C LEU A 19 -6.51 2.41 -0.86
N TYR A 20 -7.57 2.50 -1.68
CA TYR A 20 -8.57 3.59 -1.66
C TYR A 20 -9.91 3.19 -1.03
N GLY A 21 -10.21 1.88 -0.90
CA GLY A 21 -11.44 1.42 -0.26
C GLY A 21 -11.53 1.86 1.21
N ALA A 22 -12.74 2.03 1.73
CA ALA A 22 -12.95 2.48 3.11
C ALA A 22 -12.23 1.57 4.14
N ASN A 23 -11.48 2.17 5.06
CA ASN A 23 -10.70 1.46 6.09
C ASN A 23 -11.44 1.40 7.44
N SER A 24 -12.73 1.05 7.47
CA SER A 24 -13.50 0.98 8.73
C SER A 24 -13.01 -0.13 9.67
N ALA A 25 -12.44 -1.19 9.10
CA ALA A 25 -11.73 -2.26 9.79
C ALA A 25 -10.67 -2.87 8.86
N THR A 26 -9.72 -3.62 9.41
CA THR A 26 -8.69 -4.34 8.65
C THR A 26 -9.20 -5.59 7.95
N TYR A 27 -10.50 -5.90 8.08
CA TYR A 27 -11.20 -6.99 7.41
C TYR A 27 -10.91 -7.07 5.92
N LYS A 28 -10.87 -5.95 5.20
CA LYS A 28 -10.62 -5.99 3.76
C LYS A 28 -9.23 -6.53 3.41
N PHE A 29 -8.20 -6.29 4.24
CA PHE A 29 -6.86 -6.80 3.98
C PHE A 29 -6.81 -8.31 4.17
N ALA A 30 -7.38 -8.80 5.28
CA ALA A 30 -7.51 -10.24 5.52
C ALA A 30 -8.35 -10.92 4.44
N PHE A 31 -9.46 -10.30 4.02
CA PHE A 31 -10.36 -10.85 3.01
C PHE A 31 -9.69 -10.89 1.63
N GLY A 32 -9.01 -9.82 1.21
CA GLY A 32 -8.26 -9.77 -0.04
C GLY A 32 -7.19 -10.86 -0.11
N ALA A 33 -6.36 -10.99 0.94
CA ALA A 33 -5.35 -12.05 1.02
C ALA A 33 -5.98 -13.45 0.96
N THR A 34 -7.08 -13.67 1.70
CA THR A 34 -7.79 -14.95 1.69
C THR A 34 -8.36 -15.28 0.30
N LEU A 35 -8.87 -14.29 -0.42
CA LEU A 35 -9.38 -14.46 -1.79
C LEU A 35 -8.26 -14.80 -2.79
N LEU A 36 -7.11 -14.13 -2.71
CA LEU A 36 -5.96 -14.43 -3.56
C LEU A 36 -5.44 -15.84 -3.32
N GLU A 37 -5.27 -16.25 -2.06
CA GLU A 37 -4.86 -17.60 -1.70
C GLU A 37 -5.85 -18.65 -2.20
N ALA A 38 -7.16 -18.39 -2.07
CA ALA A 38 -8.18 -19.29 -2.57
C ALA A 38 -8.17 -19.40 -4.10
N ALA A 39 -8.06 -18.29 -4.81
CA ALA A 39 -7.98 -18.23 -6.26
C ALA A 39 -6.72 -18.92 -6.81
N ALA A 40 -5.59 -18.84 -6.11
CA ALA A 40 -4.34 -19.51 -6.48
C ALA A 40 -4.47 -21.05 -6.51
N THR A 41 -5.50 -21.62 -5.88
CA THR A 41 -5.82 -23.06 -5.97
C THR A 41 -6.54 -23.46 -7.26
N GLY A 42 -6.87 -22.49 -8.13
CA GLY A 42 -7.57 -22.71 -9.39
C GLY A 42 -9.08 -22.95 -9.24
N ARG A 43 -9.64 -22.68 -8.05
CA ARG A 43 -11.09 -22.82 -7.79
C ARG A 43 -11.86 -21.64 -8.35
N ASN A 44 -13.00 -21.91 -8.99
CA ASN A 44 -13.93 -20.89 -9.48
C ASN A 44 -15.11 -20.64 -8.53
N HIS A 45 -15.22 -21.39 -7.43
CA HIS A 45 -16.23 -21.22 -6.39
C HIS A 45 -15.62 -21.52 -5.03
N VAL A 46 -16.01 -20.72 -4.03
CA VAL A 46 -15.59 -20.88 -2.65
C VAL A 46 -16.73 -20.59 -1.69
N THR A 47 -16.85 -21.41 -0.65
CA THR A 47 -17.81 -21.22 0.44
C THR A 47 -17.25 -20.32 1.54
N LEU A 48 -18.12 -19.77 2.40
CA LEU A 48 -17.64 -18.99 3.54
C LEU A 48 -16.92 -19.88 4.57
N GLU A 49 -17.32 -21.14 4.68
CA GLU A 49 -16.69 -22.17 5.50
C GLU A 49 -15.25 -22.45 5.08
N GLU A 50 -14.96 -22.39 3.77
CA GLU A 50 -13.61 -22.56 3.24
C GLU A 50 -12.75 -21.30 3.44
N LEU A 51 -13.33 -20.11 3.34
CA LEU A 51 -12.60 -18.85 3.56
C LEU A 51 -12.37 -18.56 5.06
N ALA A 52 -13.27 -19.02 5.93
CA ALA A 52 -13.29 -18.68 7.35
C ALA A 52 -11.98 -19.00 8.10
N PRO A 53 -11.35 -20.18 7.94
CA PRO A 53 -10.14 -20.52 8.68
C PRO A 53 -9.00 -19.53 8.45
N ARG A 54 -8.70 -19.26 7.17
CA ARG A 54 -7.59 -18.38 6.80
C ARG A 54 -7.90 -16.92 7.14
N TYR A 55 -9.12 -16.48 6.86
CA TYR A 55 -9.56 -15.12 7.20
C TYR A 55 -9.50 -14.84 8.71
N ALA A 56 -9.92 -15.79 9.54
CA ALA A 56 -9.86 -15.67 11.00
C ALA A 56 -8.42 -15.69 11.51
N GLU A 57 -7.58 -16.58 10.99
CA GLU A 57 -6.16 -16.68 11.36
C GLU A 57 -5.44 -15.35 11.16
N LEU A 58 -5.55 -14.75 9.97
CA LEU A 58 -4.92 -13.47 9.64
C LEU A 58 -5.33 -12.35 10.62
N LEU A 59 -6.60 -12.30 11.01
CA LEU A 59 -7.11 -11.31 11.96
C LEU A 59 -6.70 -11.60 13.41
N CYS A 60 -6.63 -12.88 13.80
CA CYS A 60 -6.13 -13.28 15.12
C CYS A 60 -4.65 -12.90 15.28
N GLU A 61 -3.82 -13.20 14.29
CA GLU A 61 -2.41 -12.79 14.25
C GLU A 61 -2.26 -11.27 14.32
N ALA A 62 -3.05 -10.54 13.52
CA ALA A 62 -3.05 -9.09 13.54
C ALA A 62 -3.45 -8.51 14.90
N LEU A 63 -4.43 -9.09 15.58
CA LEU A 63 -4.83 -8.69 16.95
C LEU A 63 -3.74 -8.93 17.99
N GLN A 64 -2.91 -9.96 17.83
CA GLN A 64 -1.74 -10.20 18.69
C GLN A 64 -0.66 -9.13 18.46
N ARG A 65 -0.48 -8.68 17.21
CA ARG A 65 0.47 -7.59 16.88
C ARG A 65 -0.02 -6.22 17.32
N GLN A 66 -1.30 -5.94 17.10
CA GLN A 66 -1.95 -4.66 17.38
C GLN A 66 -3.41 -4.87 17.86
N PRO A 67 -3.75 -4.55 19.12
CA PRO A 67 -5.07 -4.77 19.70
C PRO A 67 -6.25 -4.07 18.98
N ARG A 68 -5.96 -2.96 18.29
CA ARG A 68 -6.96 -2.20 17.52
C ARG A 68 -6.92 -2.60 16.05
N GLN A 69 -8.02 -3.20 15.57
CA GLN A 69 -8.20 -3.67 14.19
C GLN A 69 -9.42 -3.05 13.49
N GLY A 70 -9.94 -1.96 14.04
CA GLY A 70 -11.03 -1.21 13.45
C GLY A 70 -11.32 0.09 14.17
N THR A 71 -12.20 0.89 13.57
CA THR A 71 -12.61 2.19 14.10
C THR A 71 -13.73 2.06 15.12
N SER A 72 -14.57 1.04 15.01
CA SER A 72 -15.63 0.75 15.99
C SER A 72 -15.06 0.38 17.36
N ALA A 73 -15.64 0.96 18.42
CA ALA A 73 -15.29 0.63 19.80
C ALA A 73 -15.62 -0.83 20.18
N ARG A 74 -16.56 -1.47 19.48
CA ARG A 74 -16.97 -2.86 19.71
C ARG A 74 -17.15 -3.60 18.40
N SER A 75 -16.67 -4.83 18.36
CA SER A 75 -16.91 -5.75 17.24
C SER A 75 -16.98 -7.16 17.77
N LYS A 76 -18.18 -7.76 17.68
CA LYS A 76 -18.43 -9.14 18.13
C LYS A 76 -17.46 -10.14 17.49
N PHE A 77 -17.09 -9.90 16.23
CA PHE A 77 -16.15 -10.76 15.53
C PHE A 77 -14.70 -10.57 16.02
N LEU A 78 -14.24 -9.33 16.20
CA LEU A 78 -12.91 -9.09 16.79
C LEU A 78 -12.84 -9.61 18.23
N ASP A 79 -13.93 -9.50 19.00
CA ASP A 79 -14.03 -10.06 20.36
C ASP A 79 -13.92 -11.59 20.33
N THR A 80 -14.51 -12.25 19.33
CA THR A 80 -14.34 -13.70 19.10
C THR A 80 -12.88 -14.06 18.84
N CYS A 81 -12.20 -13.30 17.98
CA CYS A 81 -10.78 -13.51 17.69
C CYS A 81 -9.90 -13.29 18.94
N ARG A 82 -10.24 -12.29 19.79
CA ARG A 82 -9.56 -12.06 21.08
C ARG A 82 -9.74 -13.22 22.05
N ALA A 83 -10.96 -13.75 22.17
CA ALA A 83 -11.23 -14.91 23.02
C ALA A 83 -10.43 -16.14 22.57
N PHE A 84 -10.33 -16.37 21.25
CA PHE A 84 -9.46 -17.42 20.70
C PHE A 84 -8.00 -17.21 21.08
N ASN A 85 -7.48 -15.98 20.89
CA ASN A 85 -6.11 -15.64 21.27
C ASN A 85 -5.83 -15.79 22.78
N ALA A 86 -6.85 -15.65 23.62
CA ALA A 86 -6.76 -15.86 25.07
C ALA A 86 -6.90 -17.34 25.49
N GLY A 87 -7.17 -18.25 24.54
CA GLY A 87 -7.43 -19.67 24.82
C GLY A 87 -8.82 -19.96 25.39
N GLU A 88 -9.74 -18.98 25.36
CA GLU A 88 -11.11 -19.08 25.88
C GLU A 88 -12.10 -19.66 24.87
N LEU A 89 -11.67 -19.78 23.61
CA LEU A 89 -12.49 -20.24 22.50
C LEU A 89 -11.68 -21.22 21.65
N ASP A 90 -12.25 -22.39 21.33
CA ASP A 90 -11.59 -23.36 20.48
C ASP A 90 -11.62 -22.96 18.99
N ARG A 91 -10.82 -23.66 18.18
CA ARG A 91 -10.65 -23.39 16.75
C ARG A 91 -11.93 -23.64 15.94
N ASP A 92 -12.68 -24.68 16.26
CA ASP A 92 -13.92 -25.00 15.54
C ASP A 92 -14.98 -23.92 15.76
N MET A 93 -15.09 -23.43 16.99
CA MET A 93 -15.96 -22.33 17.34
C MET A 93 -15.49 -21.02 16.68
N LEU A 94 -14.19 -20.76 16.58
CA LEU A 94 -13.65 -19.61 15.85
C LEU A 94 -14.14 -19.63 14.40
N HIS A 95 -13.98 -20.77 13.71
CA HIS A 95 -14.40 -20.90 12.31
C HIS A 95 -15.91 -20.69 12.15
N ARG A 96 -16.74 -21.33 12.98
CA ARG A 96 -18.21 -21.16 12.93
C ARG A 96 -18.63 -19.72 13.16
N ARG A 97 -18.05 -19.04 14.16
CA ARG A 97 -18.33 -17.63 14.44
C ARG A 97 -17.85 -16.71 13.34
N THR A 98 -16.74 -17.06 12.67
CA THR A 98 -16.23 -16.34 11.52
C THR A 98 -17.21 -16.38 10.35
N VAL A 99 -17.78 -17.54 10.04
CA VAL A 99 -18.83 -17.65 9.00
C VAL A 99 -20.03 -16.76 9.35
N GLN A 100 -20.47 -16.78 10.61
CA GLN A 100 -21.65 -16.03 11.07
C GLN A 100 -21.44 -14.50 11.10
N LEU A 101 -20.25 -14.04 11.48
CA LEU A 101 -20.01 -12.63 11.84
C LEU A 101 -18.92 -11.96 11.00
N GLY A 102 -17.91 -12.71 10.57
CA GLY A 102 -16.69 -12.17 9.95
C GLY A 102 -16.91 -11.61 8.56
N PHE A 103 -17.87 -12.16 7.82
CA PHE A 103 -18.18 -11.78 6.44
C PHE A 103 -19.37 -10.83 6.29
N SER A 104 -19.94 -10.36 7.41
CA SER A 104 -21.24 -9.65 7.40
C SER A 104 -21.26 -8.41 6.52
N ASN A 105 -20.12 -7.70 6.46
CA ASN A 105 -20.00 -6.41 5.76
C ASN A 105 -18.92 -6.43 4.67
N VAL A 106 -17.86 -7.22 4.86
CA VAL A 106 -16.67 -7.14 3.99
C VAL A 106 -16.98 -7.61 2.57
N VAL A 107 -17.79 -8.66 2.39
CA VAL A 107 -18.16 -9.18 1.06
C VAL A 107 -18.93 -8.13 0.25
N ASP A 108 -19.79 -7.34 0.89
CA ASP A 108 -20.58 -6.30 0.21
C ASP A 108 -19.79 -4.99 -0.01
N ALA A 109 -18.76 -4.75 0.82
CA ALA A 109 -17.99 -3.52 0.82
C ALA A 109 -16.70 -3.61 0.00
N PHE A 110 -16.10 -4.81 -0.13
CA PHE A 110 -14.83 -5.01 -0.82
C PHE A 110 -14.83 -4.55 -2.28
N PRO A 111 -15.86 -4.79 -3.12
CA PRO A 111 -15.81 -4.37 -4.51
C PRO A 111 -16.04 -2.86 -4.70
N LYS A 112 -16.15 -2.06 -3.62
CA LYS A 112 -16.49 -0.64 -3.71
C LYS A 112 -15.26 0.28 -3.66
N LEU A 113 -15.22 1.25 -4.56
CA LEU A 113 -14.25 2.33 -4.65
C LEU A 113 -14.95 3.68 -4.53
N GLY A 114 -14.56 4.51 -3.56
CA GLY A 114 -15.17 5.83 -3.37
C GLY A 114 -16.66 5.83 -3.01
N GLY A 115 -17.24 4.67 -2.69
CA GLY A 115 -18.68 4.49 -2.43
C GLY A 115 -19.42 3.82 -3.59
N ASP A 116 -18.85 3.83 -4.79
CA ASP A 116 -19.39 3.20 -6.00
C ASP A 116 -18.76 1.82 -6.25
N GLN A 117 -19.32 1.05 -7.18
CA GLN A 117 -18.71 -0.21 -7.61
C GLN A 117 -17.41 0.04 -8.38
N ALA A 118 -16.39 -0.78 -8.12
CA ALA A 118 -15.17 -0.80 -8.91
C ALA A 118 -15.49 -1.17 -10.37
N PRO A 119 -14.66 -0.72 -11.34
CA PRO A 119 -14.88 -1.02 -12.76
C PRO A 119 -14.69 -2.51 -13.10
N LEU A 120 -14.04 -3.28 -12.23
CA LEU A 120 -13.89 -4.73 -12.33
C LEU A 120 -14.36 -5.39 -11.04
N SER A 121 -15.03 -6.53 -11.16
CA SER A 121 -15.37 -7.39 -10.03
C SER A 121 -14.53 -8.66 -10.05
N TYR A 122 -14.09 -9.10 -8.87
CA TYR A 122 -13.24 -10.29 -8.68
C TYR A 122 -14.04 -11.53 -8.28
N TYR A 123 -15.29 -11.32 -7.84
CA TYR A 123 -16.21 -12.41 -7.52
C TYR A 123 -17.66 -11.97 -7.73
N GLU A 124 -18.55 -12.94 -7.82
CA GLU A 124 -20.00 -12.76 -7.72
C GLU A 124 -20.49 -13.29 -6.37
N ASP A 125 -21.26 -12.48 -5.65
CA ASP A 125 -21.84 -12.88 -4.36
C ASP A 125 -23.11 -13.71 -4.57
N GLN A 126 -23.01 -15.02 -4.31
CA GLN A 126 -24.11 -15.98 -4.40
C GLN A 126 -24.52 -16.53 -3.02
N ARG A 127 -24.27 -15.79 -1.92
CA ARG A 127 -24.54 -16.26 -0.55
C ARG A 127 -26.01 -16.52 -0.22
N ARG A 128 -26.97 -15.85 -0.90
CA ARG A 128 -28.40 -15.85 -0.50
C ARG A 128 -29.36 -16.55 -1.46
N ASN A 129 -28.98 -16.78 -2.71
CA ASN A 129 -29.90 -17.22 -3.77
C ASN A 129 -29.27 -18.24 -4.74
N SER A 130 -28.55 -19.23 -4.23
CA SER A 130 -27.90 -20.27 -5.04
C SER A 130 -28.04 -21.66 -4.41
N ALA A 131 -28.07 -22.69 -5.26
CA ALA A 131 -27.98 -24.09 -4.83
C ALA A 131 -26.62 -24.42 -4.19
N ALA A 132 -25.59 -23.62 -4.49
CA ALA A 132 -24.28 -23.68 -3.87
C ALA A 132 -23.91 -22.29 -3.29
N PRO A 133 -24.39 -21.94 -2.09
CA PRO A 133 -24.09 -20.66 -1.45
C PRO A 133 -22.58 -20.42 -1.32
N GLY A 134 -22.11 -19.26 -1.75
CA GLY A 134 -20.69 -18.93 -1.74
C GLY A 134 -20.36 -17.74 -2.64
N LEU A 135 -19.09 -17.63 -3.01
CA LEU A 135 -18.59 -16.66 -3.96
C LEU A 135 -18.12 -17.39 -5.22
N VAL A 136 -18.61 -16.96 -6.38
CA VAL A 136 -18.07 -17.42 -7.68
C VAL A 136 -16.89 -16.53 -8.02
N LEU A 137 -15.68 -17.07 -8.05
CA LEU A 137 -14.46 -16.33 -8.37
C LEU A 137 -14.41 -16.10 -9.88
N ARG A 138 -14.15 -14.86 -10.29
CA ARG A 138 -14.09 -14.48 -11.71
C ARG A 138 -12.67 -14.62 -12.26
N ASP A 139 -12.57 -14.73 -13.58
CA ASP A 139 -11.29 -14.88 -14.29
C ASP A 139 -10.29 -13.79 -13.91
N GLU A 140 -10.76 -12.55 -13.69
CA GLU A 140 -9.89 -11.45 -13.28
C GLU A 140 -9.15 -11.72 -11.96
N LEU A 141 -9.75 -12.47 -11.03
CA LEU A 141 -9.10 -12.87 -9.77
C LEU A 141 -8.16 -14.06 -9.97
N LEU A 142 -8.54 -15.01 -10.83
CA LEU A 142 -7.72 -16.20 -11.13
C LEU A 142 -6.44 -15.80 -11.86
N GLU A 143 -6.54 -14.92 -12.86
CA GLU A 143 -5.41 -14.34 -13.57
C GLU A 143 -4.51 -13.54 -12.63
N LEU A 144 -5.10 -12.78 -11.70
CA LEU A 144 -4.37 -12.02 -10.69
C LEU A 144 -3.57 -12.93 -9.75
N ALA A 145 -4.19 -14.00 -9.24
CA ALA A 145 -3.55 -14.95 -8.35
C ALA A 145 -2.46 -15.79 -9.04
N GLY A 146 -2.59 -16.02 -10.34
CA GLY A 146 -1.58 -16.68 -11.17
C GLY A 146 -0.50 -15.74 -11.73
N SER A 147 -0.62 -14.43 -11.52
CA SER A 147 0.30 -13.43 -12.09
C SER A 147 1.64 -13.42 -11.35
N VAL A 148 2.69 -12.99 -12.04
CA VAL A 148 4.02 -12.79 -11.43
C VAL A 148 4.01 -11.76 -10.29
N HIS A 149 2.97 -10.94 -10.19
CA HIS A 149 2.79 -9.91 -9.19
C HIS A 149 1.97 -10.35 -7.97
N ALA A 150 1.41 -11.56 -7.93
CA ALA A 150 0.62 -12.02 -6.79
C ALA A 150 1.36 -11.88 -5.45
N GLN A 151 2.66 -12.23 -5.42
CA GLN A 151 3.51 -12.06 -4.24
C GLN A 151 3.71 -10.59 -3.85
N ASP A 152 3.86 -9.71 -4.85
CA ASP A 152 3.97 -8.27 -4.61
C ASP A 152 2.66 -7.72 -4.03
N LEU A 153 1.49 -8.18 -4.52
CA LEU A 153 0.19 -7.77 -4.02
C LEU A 153 -0.04 -8.19 -2.57
N ASP A 154 0.37 -9.39 -2.18
CA ASP A 154 0.32 -9.83 -0.78
C ASP A 154 1.24 -8.98 0.11
N ALA A 155 2.46 -8.71 -0.36
CA ALA A 155 3.42 -7.87 0.36
C ALA A 155 2.91 -6.42 0.49
N GLU A 156 2.35 -5.85 -0.57
CA GLU A 156 1.71 -4.53 -0.61
C GLU A 156 0.52 -4.46 0.36
N THR A 157 -0.34 -5.48 0.34
CA THR A 157 -1.50 -5.61 1.24
C THR A 157 -1.06 -5.62 2.69
N ALA A 158 -0.05 -6.45 3.03
CA ALA A 158 0.50 -6.54 4.36
C ALA A 158 1.18 -5.24 4.80
N ALA A 159 1.92 -4.57 3.91
CA ALA A 159 2.53 -3.28 4.19
C ALA A 159 1.49 -2.19 4.47
N ARG A 160 0.43 -2.15 3.66
CA ARG A 160 -0.69 -1.22 3.86
C ARG A 160 -1.42 -1.50 5.17
N TRP A 161 -1.65 -2.77 5.49
CA TRP A 161 -2.26 -3.16 6.76
C TRP A 161 -1.40 -2.70 7.95
N ARG A 162 -0.09 -2.99 7.96
CA ARG A 162 0.82 -2.57 9.03
C ARG A 162 0.83 -1.05 9.24
N LEU A 163 0.75 -0.27 8.17
CA LEU A 163 0.65 1.18 8.25
C LEU A 163 -0.66 1.64 8.91
N VAL A 164 -1.80 1.02 8.58
CA VAL A 164 -3.11 1.32 9.19
C VAL A 164 -3.11 0.96 10.69
N GLU A 165 -2.61 -0.22 11.05
CA GLU A 165 -2.46 -0.65 12.45
C GLU A 165 -1.63 0.35 13.26
N THR A 166 -0.55 0.83 12.66
CA THR A 166 0.40 1.74 13.28
C THR A 166 -0.19 3.13 13.49
N ALA A 167 -0.97 3.64 12.52
CA ALA A 167 -1.75 4.86 12.70
C ALA A 167 -2.67 4.73 13.93
N TRP A 168 -3.46 3.66 14.02
CA TRP A 168 -4.35 3.44 15.16
C TRP A 168 -3.64 3.31 16.51
N ALA A 169 -2.50 2.64 16.55
CA ALA A 169 -1.72 2.39 17.77
C ALA A 169 -1.25 3.67 18.46
N THR A 170 -0.92 4.69 17.66
CA THR A 170 -0.27 5.90 18.15
C THR A 170 -1.27 6.94 18.65
N GLY A 171 -2.57 6.60 18.74
CA GLY A 171 -3.65 7.53 19.12
C GLY A 171 -3.95 8.58 18.05
N ILE A 172 -3.31 8.38 16.91
CA ILE A 172 -3.35 9.15 15.70
C ILE A 172 -4.56 8.64 14.92
N SER A 173 -5.52 9.50 14.59
CA SER A 173 -6.67 9.09 13.76
C SER A 173 -6.18 8.55 12.41
N ASP A 174 -7.05 7.87 11.65
CA ASP A 174 -6.77 7.18 10.37
C ASP A 174 -5.88 7.94 9.35
N GLY A 175 -5.68 9.25 9.52
CA GLY A 175 -4.58 9.96 8.90
C GLY A 175 -4.00 11.02 9.82
N VAL A 176 -3.09 10.66 10.74
CA VAL A 176 -2.13 11.58 11.43
C VAL A 176 -0.71 10.95 11.57
N LEU A 177 -0.21 10.07 10.68
CA LEU A 177 1.15 9.48 10.84
C LEU A 177 2.32 10.50 10.78
N GLY A 178 2.00 11.79 10.64
CA GLY A 178 2.79 12.86 10.05
C GLY A 178 4.23 13.02 10.51
N PRO A 179 4.54 13.22 11.81
CA PRO A 179 5.87 13.69 12.18
C PRO A 179 6.81 12.60 12.70
N SER A 180 6.33 11.38 12.97
CA SER A 180 7.13 10.34 13.63
C SER A 180 7.50 9.18 12.74
N LEU A 181 6.90 9.05 11.55
CA LEU A 181 7.29 8.02 10.58
C LEU A 181 8.44 8.54 9.72
N VAL A 182 9.60 7.89 9.84
CA VAL A 182 10.82 8.23 9.10
C VAL A 182 11.29 7.02 8.30
N TYR A 183 12.08 7.29 7.27
CA TYR A 183 12.76 6.23 6.52
C TYR A 183 14.06 5.85 7.23
N ASP A 184 14.31 4.55 7.36
CA ASP A 184 15.57 3.99 7.84
C ASP A 184 16.30 3.33 6.65
N PRO A 185 17.40 3.91 6.17
CA PRO A 185 18.11 3.40 5.00
C PRO A 185 18.83 2.07 5.27
N ASP A 186 19.24 1.79 6.51
CA ASP A 186 19.92 0.54 6.86
C ASP A 186 18.96 -0.64 6.81
N GLN A 187 17.71 -0.42 7.25
CA GLN A 187 16.66 -1.44 7.25
C GLN A 187 15.80 -1.43 5.98
N GLN A 188 15.99 -0.44 5.09
CA GLN A 188 15.10 -0.20 3.94
C GLN A 188 13.62 -0.18 4.35
N ALA A 189 13.33 0.41 5.52
CA ALA A 189 12.04 0.32 6.18
C ALA A 189 11.53 1.69 6.64
N LEU A 190 10.21 1.81 6.70
CA LEU A 190 9.55 2.89 7.42
C LEU A 190 9.56 2.53 8.91
N VAL A 191 10.12 3.43 9.72
CA VAL A 191 10.24 3.25 11.16
C VAL A 191 9.51 4.37 11.88
N LEU A 192 8.86 4.02 12.98
CA LEU A 192 8.27 5.01 13.88
C LEU A 192 9.31 5.44 14.90
N GLN A 193 9.69 6.70 14.84
CA GLN A 193 10.62 7.36 15.74
C GLN A 193 9.84 8.07 16.85
N SER A 194 9.86 7.47 18.05
CA SER A 194 9.40 8.12 19.28
C SER A 194 10.59 8.68 20.05
N LYS A 195 10.34 9.57 21.03
CA LYS A 195 11.39 10.16 21.90
C LYS A 195 12.29 9.13 22.60
N GLN A 196 11.87 7.87 22.69
CA GLN A 196 12.54 6.83 23.48
C GLN A 196 12.90 5.57 22.67
N ARG A 197 12.33 5.36 21.47
CA ARG A 197 12.55 4.12 20.70
C ARG A 197 12.21 4.28 19.21
N ARG A 198 12.99 3.61 18.36
CA ARG A 198 12.65 3.32 16.96
C ARG A 198 11.97 1.96 16.86
N ARG A 199 10.90 1.86 16.06
CA ARG A 199 10.20 0.59 15.78
C ARG A 199 9.95 0.48 14.29
N SER A 200 10.41 -0.61 13.66
CA SER A 200 10.10 -0.89 12.26
C SER A 200 8.60 -1.13 12.07
N VAL A 201 8.04 -0.53 11.01
CA VAL A 201 6.62 -0.59 10.65
C VAL A 201 6.42 -1.46 9.42
N THR A 202 7.08 -1.13 8.30
CA THR A 202 7.01 -1.93 7.07
C THR A 202 8.18 -1.60 6.15
N GLY A 203 8.57 -2.54 5.27
CA GLY A 203 9.54 -2.29 4.20
C GLY A 203 9.05 -1.20 3.24
N VAL A 204 9.97 -0.34 2.79
CA VAL A 204 9.66 0.79 1.90
C VAL A 204 9.26 0.33 0.51
N VAL A 205 9.90 -0.73 0.00
CA VAL A 205 9.55 -1.34 -1.28
C VAL A 205 8.06 -1.71 -1.30
N ALA A 206 7.59 -2.54 -0.37
CA ALA A 206 6.18 -2.94 -0.31
C ALA A 206 5.22 -1.75 -0.07
N ALA A 207 5.65 -0.71 0.64
CA ALA A 207 4.83 0.48 0.87
C ALA A 207 4.67 1.38 -0.38
N LEU A 208 5.69 1.43 -1.25
CA LEU A 208 5.69 2.25 -2.45
C LEU A 208 5.24 1.48 -3.70
N ASN A 209 5.39 0.15 -3.74
CA ASN A 209 5.17 -0.66 -4.94
C ASN A 209 3.75 -0.54 -5.49
N GLY A 210 2.74 -0.55 -4.61
CA GLY A 210 1.34 -0.40 -5.00
C GLY A 210 1.01 0.95 -5.64
N TYR A 211 1.84 1.98 -5.41
CA TYR A 211 1.69 3.32 -6.01
C TYR A 211 2.48 3.51 -7.30
N GLN A 212 3.38 2.57 -7.59
CA GLN A 212 4.13 2.54 -8.85
C GLN A 212 3.71 1.37 -9.75
N ASP A 213 2.67 0.62 -9.37
CA ASP A 213 2.15 -0.53 -10.12
C ASP A 213 3.22 -1.58 -10.43
N GLY A 214 4.16 -1.80 -9.49
CA GLY A 214 5.29 -2.71 -9.73
C GLY A 214 6.30 -2.22 -10.78
N ARG A 215 6.23 -0.94 -11.21
CA ARG A 215 7.06 -0.39 -12.29
C ARG A 215 8.13 0.58 -11.78
N CYS A 216 9.23 0.64 -12.52
CA CYS A 216 10.30 1.60 -12.29
C CYS A 216 9.76 3.02 -12.49
N ALA A 217 10.00 3.92 -11.54
CA ALA A 217 9.58 5.32 -11.61
C ALA A 217 10.15 6.10 -12.81
N TYR A 218 11.22 5.59 -13.43
CA TYR A 218 11.94 6.26 -14.50
C TYR A 218 11.64 5.70 -15.90
N CYS A 219 11.75 4.38 -16.10
CA CYS A 219 11.50 3.75 -17.41
C CYS A 219 10.10 3.14 -17.55
N ASN A 220 9.31 3.11 -16.47
CA ASN A 220 7.98 2.51 -16.43
C ASN A 220 7.91 1.00 -16.80
N GLU A 221 9.07 0.34 -16.87
CA GLU A 221 9.15 -1.12 -17.04
C GLU A 221 8.81 -1.84 -15.75
N LEU A 222 8.22 -3.03 -15.87
CA LEU A 222 7.90 -3.89 -14.73
C LEU A 222 9.19 -4.31 -14.02
N MET A 223 9.21 -4.12 -12.71
CA MET A 223 10.27 -4.59 -11.83
C MET A 223 9.78 -5.89 -11.21
N THR A 224 10.29 -7.01 -11.70
CA THR A 224 10.05 -8.30 -11.04
C THR A 224 11.09 -8.50 -9.96
N GLN A 225 10.70 -9.06 -8.81
CA GLN A 225 11.64 -9.41 -7.74
C GLN A 225 12.65 -10.48 -8.20
N ASN A 226 12.30 -11.25 -9.24
CA ASN A 226 13.03 -12.45 -9.67
C ASN A 226 13.96 -12.23 -10.88
N VAL A 227 13.97 -11.06 -11.51
CA VAL A 227 14.86 -10.76 -12.66
C VAL A 227 15.75 -9.57 -12.32
N GLY A 228 16.94 -9.84 -11.76
CA GLY A 228 17.93 -8.83 -11.35
C GLY A 228 17.98 -8.61 -9.83
N SER A 229 18.40 -7.40 -9.40
CA SER A 229 18.57 -7.02 -7.99
C SER A 229 17.29 -6.55 -7.29
N GLY A 230 16.11 -6.82 -7.86
CA GLY A 230 14.82 -6.31 -7.37
C GLY A 230 14.66 -4.78 -7.44
N PRO A 231 13.54 -4.23 -6.95
CA PRO A 231 13.32 -2.79 -6.85
C PRO A 231 14.33 -2.14 -5.89
N ILE A 232 14.90 -1.01 -6.29
CA ILE A 232 15.83 -0.21 -5.46
C ILE A 232 15.09 1.00 -4.93
N VAL A 233 15.17 1.25 -3.62
CA VAL A 233 14.71 2.51 -3.02
C VAL A 233 15.72 3.60 -3.36
N GLU A 234 15.26 4.61 -4.09
CA GLU A 234 16.10 5.61 -4.72
C GLU A 234 15.65 7.02 -4.32
N HIS A 235 16.64 7.88 -4.03
CA HIS A 235 16.41 9.30 -3.73
C HIS A 235 16.43 10.14 -5.01
N VAL A 236 15.27 10.62 -5.43
CA VAL A 236 15.11 11.45 -6.63
C VAL A 236 16.11 12.62 -6.61
N LEU A 237 16.12 13.39 -5.53
CA LEU A 237 17.19 14.32 -5.22
C LEU A 237 18.24 13.60 -4.36
N PRO A 238 19.50 13.49 -4.81
CA PRO A 238 20.44 12.54 -4.24
C PRO A 238 20.86 12.94 -2.81
N TRP A 239 20.97 11.95 -1.92
CA TRP A 239 21.34 12.12 -0.50
C TRP A 239 22.61 12.95 -0.27
N LYS A 240 23.59 12.88 -1.18
CA LYS A 240 24.83 13.70 -1.14
C LYS A 240 24.59 15.22 -1.17
N LEU A 241 23.35 15.67 -1.35
CA LEU A 241 22.97 17.06 -1.13
C LEU A 241 23.11 17.43 0.35
N LEU A 242 22.80 16.54 1.30
CA LEU A 242 22.94 16.79 2.74
C LEU A 242 24.39 17.08 3.17
N THR A 243 25.37 16.57 2.42
CA THR A 243 26.79 16.87 2.66
C THR A 243 27.27 18.14 1.94
N ARG A 244 26.40 18.78 1.15
CA ARG A 244 26.61 20.13 0.59
C ARG A 244 25.82 21.12 1.45
N LEU A 245 26.01 22.43 1.28
CA LEU A 245 25.32 23.49 2.04
C LEU A 245 23.80 23.54 1.75
N TRP A 246 23.11 22.41 1.95
CA TRP A 246 21.72 22.18 1.63
C TRP A 246 20.82 22.99 2.55
N ARG A 247 19.95 23.77 1.91
CA ARG A 247 18.93 24.61 2.55
C ARG A 247 17.59 24.41 1.86
N GLY A 248 17.23 23.15 1.67
CA GLY A 248 15.94 22.72 1.14
C GLY A 248 15.24 21.74 2.08
N PRO A 249 14.10 21.17 1.65
CA PRO A 249 13.40 20.12 2.39
C PRO A 249 14.32 18.92 2.66
N ASP A 250 14.02 18.15 3.69
CA ASP A 250 14.79 16.94 3.99
C ASP A 250 14.76 15.98 2.77
N VAL A 251 15.92 15.70 2.17
CA VAL A 251 16.01 14.82 1.00
C VAL A 251 15.96 13.35 1.38
N ASP A 252 16.14 12.98 2.66
CA ASP A 252 15.97 11.60 3.11
C ASP A 252 14.51 11.24 3.42
N ALA A 253 13.63 12.24 3.30
CA ALA A 253 12.21 12.09 3.58
C ALA A 253 11.44 11.39 2.44
N ILE A 254 10.31 10.77 2.82
CA ILE A 254 9.51 9.87 1.97
C ILE A 254 9.05 10.53 0.66
N TRP A 255 8.76 11.84 0.67
CA TRP A 255 8.38 12.58 -0.54
C TRP A 255 9.41 12.46 -1.69
N ASN A 256 10.68 12.19 -1.36
CA ASN A 256 11.80 12.10 -2.29
C ASN A 256 12.20 10.66 -2.64
N LEU A 257 11.55 9.65 -2.05
CA LEU A 257 11.87 8.22 -2.26
C LEU A 257 10.98 7.60 -3.34
N VAL A 258 11.57 6.91 -4.31
CA VAL A 258 10.89 6.14 -5.36
C VAL A 258 11.49 4.75 -5.49
N LEU A 259 10.79 3.84 -6.18
CA LEU A 259 11.36 2.56 -6.61
C LEU A 259 11.90 2.67 -8.04
N ALA A 260 13.14 2.26 -8.23
CA ALA A 260 13.80 2.25 -9.53
C ALA A 260 14.41 0.88 -9.84
N CYS A 261 14.48 0.54 -11.12
CA CYS A 261 15.28 -0.60 -11.56
C CYS A 261 16.78 -0.29 -11.47
N TRP A 262 17.60 -1.33 -11.43
CA TRP A 262 19.05 -1.20 -11.32
C TRP A 262 19.67 -0.34 -12.43
N SER A 263 19.23 -0.52 -13.68
CA SER A 263 19.75 0.21 -14.84
C SER A 263 19.49 1.71 -14.72
N CYS A 264 18.28 2.12 -14.36
CA CYS A 264 17.94 3.53 -14.15
C CYS A 264 18.65 4.12 -12.93
N ASN A 265 18.68 3.42 -11.80
CA ASN A 265 19.38 3.88 -10.60
C ASN A 265 20.88 4.12 -10.88
N ASN A 266 21.53 3.16 -11.54
CA ASN A 266 22.94 3.27 -11.92
C ASN A 266 23.18 4.40 -12.94
N ALA A 267 22.29 4.53 -13.94
CA ALA A 267 22.39 5.59 -14.94
C ALA A 267 22.19 6.99 -14.34
N LYS A 268 21.24 7.16 -13.41
CA LYS A 268 21.03 8.44 -12.70
C LYS A 268 22.25 8.78 -11.85
N GLY A 269 22.70 7.82 -11.04
CA GLY A 269 23.77 8.01 -10.07
C GLY A 269 23.49 9.17 -9.13
N GLY A 270 24.52 9.96 -8.80
CA GLY A 270 24.37 11.13 -7.94
C GLY A 270 23.79 12.39 -8.61
N ARG A 271 22.97 12.27 -9.66
CA ARG A 271 22.35 13.42 -10.35
C ARG A 271 20.87 13.52 -9.98
N ALA A 272 20.29 14.70 -10.20
CA ALA A 272 18.83 14.86 -10.19
C ALA A 272 18.26 14.50 -11.58
N PRO A 273 17.03 13.99 -11.70
CA PRO A 273 16.39 13.84 -12.99
C PRO A 273 16.14 15.21 -13.64
N HIS A 274 15.96 15.24 -14.96
CA HIS A 274 15.60 16.46 -15.69
C HIS A 274 14.25 17.03 -15.20
N GLU A 275 14.09 18.36 -15.25
CA GLU A 275 12.95 19.06 -14.63
C GLU A 275 11.60 18.61 -15.18
N THR A 276 11.57 18.17 -16.44
CA THR A 276 10.38 17.64 -17.12
C THR A 276 9.84 16.36 -16.48
N TRP A 277 10.63 15.67 -15.64
CA TRP A 277 10.19 14.48 -14.91
C TRP A 277 9.58 14.82 -13.54
N MET A 278 9.91 15.97 -12.95
CA MET A 278 9.42 16.37 -11.63
C MET A 278 7.89 16.42 -11.48
N PRO A 279 7.09 16.78 -12.51
CA PRO A 279 5.64 16.68 -12.44
C PRO A 279 5.12 15.28 -12.08
N TRP A 280 5.84 14.21 -12.47
CA TRP A 280 5.47 12.85 -12.09
C TRP A 280 5.61 12.62 -10.57
N LEU A 281 6.74 13.05 -9.99
CA LEU A 281 6.96 12.94 -8.54
C LEU A 281 5.89 13.71 -7.76
N GLU A 282 5.59 14.92 -8.21
CA GLU A 282 4.54 15.75 -7.63
C GLU A 282 3.18 15.05 -7.69
N GLN A 283 2.82 14.52 -8.87
CA GLN A 283 1.55 13.82 -9.05
C GLN A 283 1.47 12.58 -8.16
N ARG A 284 2.52 11.75 -8.13
CA ARG A 284 2.57 10.54 -7.29
C ARG A 284 2.40 10.88 -5.80
N ASN A 285 3.05 11.94 -5.33
CA ASN A 285 2.92 12.40 -3.95
C ASN A 285 1.50 12.93 -3.65
N ASN A 286 0.89 13.65 -4.60
CA ASN A 286 -0.50 14.08 -4.49
C ASN A 286 -1.47 12.88 -4.45
N ASP A 287 -1.24 11.83 -5.24
CA ASP A 287 -2.07 10.63 -5.26
C ASP A 287 -1.99 9.87 -3.93
N LEU A 288 -0.80 9.75 -3.34
CA LEU A 288 -0.62 9.22 -1.98
C LEU A 288 -1.43 10.00 -0.93
N ILE A 289 -1.55 11.33 -1.09
CA ILE A 289 -2.31 12.18 -0.17
C ILE A 289 -3.81 12.05 -0.39
N GLU A 290 -4.27 12.14 -1.63
CA GLU A 290 -5.69 12.08 -2.02
C GLU A 290 -6.29 10.71 -1.73
N SER A 291 -5.49 9.64 -1.83
CA SER A 291 -5.89 8.26 -1.55
C SER A 291 -6.20 7.96 -0.09
N ARG A 292 -6.05 8.94 0.82
CA ARG A 292 -6.06 8.72 2.27
C ARG A 292 -5.10 7.57 2.65
N HIS A 293 -3.95 7.54 1.98
CA HIS A 293 -2.88 6.63 2.39
C HIS A 293 -2.42 6.99 3.80
N PRO A 294 -1.95 6.03 4.61
CA PRO A 294 -1.34 6.30 5.89
C PRO A 294 -0.18 7.31 5.77
N LEU A 295 0.52 7.35 4.63
CA LEU A 295 1.56 8.36 4.36
C LEU A 295 1.03 9.76 4.06
N ARG A 296 -0.28 9.97 3.88
CA ARG A 296 -0.90 11.26 3.53
C ARG A 296 -0.34 12.40 4.38
N GLU A 297 -0.39 12.22 5.68
CA GLU A 297 -0.01 13.26 6.63
C GLU A 297 1.49 13.43 6.73
N VAL A 298 2.23 12.35 6.51
CA VAL A 298 3.69 12.39 6.46
C VAL A 298 4.11 13.25 5.28
N LEU A 299 3.50 13.02 4.12
CA LEU A 299 3.73 13.82 2.92
C LEU A 299 3.22 15.25 3.10
N MET A 300 2.05 15.47 3.71
CA MET A 300 1.55 16.82 4.00
C MET A 300 2.46 17.57 4.98
N ALA A 301 3.00 16.90 6.01
CA ALA A 301 3.94 17.51 6.93
C ALA A 301 5.30 17.81 6.28
N GLN A 302 5.75 16.95 5.36
CA GLN A 302 7.03 17.10 4.65
C GLN A 302 6.96 18.13 3.51
N THR A 303 5.80 18.29 2.88
CA THR A 303 5.68 19.06 1.63
C THR A 303 4.63 20.17 1.64
N GLY A 304 3.65 20.16 2.56
CA GLY A 304 2.58 21.16 2.62
C GLY A 304 1.17 20.57 2.64
N ALA A 305 0.23 21.27 3.26
CA ALA A 305 -1.15 20.83 3.42
C ALA A 305 -1.96 20.98 2.12
N THR A 306 -1.66 22.01 1.32
CA THR A 306 -2.34 22.29 0.06
C THR A 306 -1.51 21.88 -1.14
N THR A 307 -2.15 21.60 -2.28
CA THR A 307 -1.44 21.25 -3.53
C THR A 307 -0.46 22.35 -3.95
N ALA A 308 -0.80 23.62 -3.72
CA ALA A 308 0.07 24.76 -4.00
C ALA A 308 1.34 24.76 -3.13
N GLU A 309 1.21 24.55 -1.81
CA GLU A 309 2.38 24.47 -0.91
C GLU A 309 3.30 23.31 -1.28
N ARG A 310 2.73 22.16 -1.67
CA ARG A 310 3.49 20.99 -2.12
C ARG A 310 4.25 21.27 -3.40
N HIS A 311 3.59 21.89 -4.37
CA HIS A 311 4.21 22.33 -5.61
C HIS A 311 5.40 23.27 -5.34
N ASP A 312 5.21 24.28 -4.50
CA ASP A 312 6.24 25.26 -4.15
C ASP A 312 7.41 24.61 -3.42
N THR A 313 7.14 23.66 -2.52
CA THR A 313 8.17 22.89 -1.82
C THR A 313 9.02 22.04 -2.78
N LEU A 314 8.38 21.33 -3.72
CA LEU A 314 9.10 20.53 -4.72
C LEU A 314 9.90 21.43 -5.67
N LYS A 315 9.34 22.55 -6.13
CA LYS A 315 10.06 23.54 -6.94
C LYS A 315 11.28 24.12 -6.22
N LEU A 316 11.12 24.48 -4.95
CA LEU A 316 12.23 24.96 -4.12
C LEU A 316 13.32 23.90 -4.00
N ALA A 317 12.95 22.66 -3.66
CA ALA A 317 13.89 21.56 -3.51
C ALA A 317 14.68 21.31 -4.80
N TYR A 318 13.97 21.24 -5.93
CA TYR A 318 14.59 21.00 -7.23
C TYR A 318 15.55 22.13 -7.62
N ARG A 319 15.13 23.40 -7.49
CA ARG A 319 15.99 24.56 -7.76
C ARG A 319 17.27 24.53 -6.90
N ARG A 320 17.15 24.26 -5.60
CA ARG A 320 18.32 24.17 -4.71
C ARG A 320 19.23 23.00 -5.06
N ALA A 321 18.66 21.88 -5.50
CA ALA A 321 19.45 20.72 -5.92
C ALA A 321 20.26 21.03 -7.16
N THR A 322 19.66 21.68 -8.17
CA THR A 322 20.36 22.02 -9.42
C THR A 322 21.37 23.15 -9.27
N GLU A 323 21.23 24.04 -8.28
CA GLU A 323 22.29 24.99 -7.88
C GLU A 323 23.55 24.29 -7.34
N LEU A 324 23.39 23.10 -6.73
CA LEU A 324 24.48 22.37 -6.05
C LEU A 324 25.00 21.16 -6.84
N LEU A 325 24.30 20.77 -7.91
CA LEU A 325 24.65 19.62 -8.75
C LEU A 325 25.17 20.10 -10.11
N PRO A 326 26.30 19.56 -10.60
CA PRO A 326 26.92 20.04 -11.83
C PRO A 326 26.17 19.63 -13.10
N THR A 327 25.37 18.56 -13.03
CA THR A 327 24.63 17.99 -14.16
C THR A 327 23.32 17.35 -13.70
N VAL A 328 22.34 17.31 -14.61
CA VAL A 328 21.10 16.55 -14.48
C VAL A 328 21.15 15.30 -15.35
N TRP A 329 20.29 14.33 -15.07
CA TRP A 329 20.12 13.12 -15.85
C TRP A 329 18.74 13.11 -16.52
N THR A 330 18.68 12.81 -17.81
CA THR A 330 17.40 12.66 -18.50
C THR A 330 16.94 11.20 -18.37
N PRO A 331 15.80 10.92 -17.71
CA PRO A 331 15.25 9.58 -17.65
C PRO A 331 14.95 9.03 -19.05
N PRO A 332 15.03 7.71 -19.26
CA PRO A 332 14.65 7.11 -20.54
C PRO A 332 13.21 7.50 -20.90
N VAL A 333 12.98 7.86 -22.16
CA VAL A 333 11.69 8.32 -22.68
C VAL A 333 10.75 7.12 -22.85
N ALA A 334 10.24 6.60 -21.74
CA ALA A 334 9.12 5.68 -21.72
C ALA A 334 8.39 5.88 -20.39
N GLY A 335 7.20 6.47 -20.42
CA GLY A 335 6.30 6.34 -19.27
C GLY A 335 5.16 7.33 -19.16
N HIS A 336 5.38 8.64 -19.30
CA HIS A 336 4.38 9.61 -18.87
C HIS A 336 4.10 10.63 -19.95
N ARG A 337 3.23 10.24 -20.90
CA ARG A 337 2.45 11.24 -21.65
C ARG A 337 1.54 11.94 -20.63
N ALA A 338 1.58 13.27 -20.67
CA ALA A 338 0.83 14.18 -19.82
C ALA A 338 -0.67 13.89 -19.78
#